data_AF-A0A528IN04-F1
#
_entry.id   AF-A0A528IN04-F1
#
_cell.length_a   1.000
_cell.length_b   1.000
_cell.length_c   1.000
_cell.angle_alpha   90.00
_cell.angle_beta   90.00
_cell.angle_gamma   90.00
#
_symmetry.space_group_name_H-M   'P 1'
#
loop_
_entity.id
_entity.type
_entity.pdbx_description
1 polymer ?
#
loop_
_entity_poly.entity_id
_entity_poly.type
_entity_poly.pdbx_seq_one_letter_code
_entity_poly.pdbx_strand_id
1 'polypeptide(L)' 'LTFRPDSALGVPGIMDVYRAGNITIANAPGTGIADDKAIYSYMPEIVEFYTGRKAILGNIPTWRCSEPDSLKYVLE' A
#
# COMPACT_ATOMS: atom_id res chain seq x y z
N LEU A 1 -13.81 -18.46 2.14
CA LEU A 1 -12.34 -18.53 1.97
C LEU A 1 -11.90 -17.24 1.28
N THR A 2 -11.19 -16.36 1.99
CA THR A 2 -10.82 -15.01 1.51
C THR A 2 -9.46 -14.97 0.82
N PHE A 3 -8.52 -15.79 1.26
CA PHE A 3 -7.14 -15.84 0.74
C PHE A 3 -6.79 -17.26 0.30
N ARG A 4 -5.50 -17.51 0.06
CA ARG A 4 -4.93 -18.79 -0.41
C ARG A 4 -5.58 -20.02 0.26
N PRO A 5 -6.28 -20.88 -0.50
CA PRO A 5 -7.02 -22.02 0.06
C PRO A 5 -6.12 -23.17 0.52
N ASP A 6 -4.88 -23.21 0.02
CA ASP A 6 -3.84 -24.20 0.35
C ASP A 6 -2.99 -23.79 1.57
N SER A 7 -3.28 -22.64 2.19
CA SER A 7 -2.49 -22.13 3.31
C SER A 7 -2.71 -22.96 4.58
N ALA A 8 -1.62 -23.50 5.14
CA ALA A 8 -1.60 -24.14 6.45
C ALA A 8 -1.26 -23.15 7.61
N LEU A 9 -1.05 -21.86 7.31
CA LEU A 9 -0.63 -20.85 8.29
C LEU A 9 -1.79 -20.04 8.88
N GLY A 10 -2.91 -19.95 8.16
CA GLY A 10 -4.06 -19.14 8.56
C GLY A 10 -5.01 -19.85 9.51
N VAL A 11 -6.07 -19.14 9.92
CA VAL A 11 -7.19 -19.70 10.67
C VAL A 11 -8.46 -19.65 9.80
N PRO A 12 -9.10 -20.79 9.50
CA PRO A 12 -10.36 -20.79 8.74
C PRO A 12 -11.43 -19.89 9.37
N GLY A 13 -12.08 -19.05 8.55
CA GLY A 13 -13.14 -18.14 9.00
C GLY A 13 -12.68 -16.85 9.71
N ILE A 14 -11.37 -16.66 9.93
CA ILE A 14 -10.87 -15.47 10.67
C ILE A 14 -11.29 -14.14 10.05
N MET A 15 -11.35 -14.06 8.71
CA MET A 15 -11.77 -12.86 8.00
C MET A 15 -13.27 -12.59 8.14
N ASP A 16 -14.09 -13.62 8.33
CA ASP A 16 -15.52 -13.44 8.57
C ASP A 16 -15.77 -12.90 9.97
N VAL A 17 -15.02 -13.38 10.97
CA VAL A 17 -15.06 -12.86 12.36
C VAL A 17 -14.52 -11.42 12.43
N TYR A 18 -13.44 -11.11 11.71
CA TYR A 18 -12.92 -9.75 11.59
C TYR A 18 -13.94 -8.80 10.96
N ARG A 19 -14.58 -9.19 9.84
CA ARG A 19 -15.62 -8.40 9.18
C ARG A 19 -16.88 -8.22 10.03
N ALA A 20 -17.20 -9.18 10.89
CA ALA A 20 -18.29 -9.08 11.85
C ALA A 20 -17.98 -8.14 13.04
N GLY A 21 -16.75 -7.62 13.15
CA GLY A 21 -16.35 -6.70 14.22
C GLY A 21 -16.04 -7.39 15.56
N ASN A 22 -15.99 -8.73 15.59
CA ASN A 22 -15.79 -9.50 16.82
C ASN A 22 -14.32 -9.59 17.24
N ILE A 23 -13.39 -9.34 16.31
CA ILE A 23 -11.94 -9.28 16.56
C ILE A 23 -11.33 -8.11 15.79
N THR A 24 -10.13 -7.70 16.21
CA THR A 24 -9.27 -6.78 15.47
C THR A 24 -8.00 -7.50 15.03
N ILE A 25 -7.60 -7.30 13.77
CA ILE A 25 -6.33 -7.79 13.24
C ILE A 25 -5.40 -6.59 13.11
N ALA A 26 -4.21 -6.68 13.69
CA ALA A 26 -3.17 -5.67 13.60
C ALA A 26 -1.90 -6.28 12.98
N ASN A 27 -1.41 -5.80 11.83
CA ASN A 27 -1.96 -4.71 11.01
C ASN A 27 -3.23 -5.12 10.25
N ALA A 28 -4.06 -4.13 9.89
CA ALA A 28 -5.29 -4.38 9.15
C ALA A 28 -5.00 -5.03 7.78
N PRO A 29 -5.72 -6.10 7.39
CA PRO A 29 -5.60 -6.66 6.05
C PRO A 29 -5.86 -5.60 4.98
N GLY A 30 -4.95 -5.49 4.00
CA GLY A 30 -5.03 -4.50 2.92
C GLY A 30 -4.14 -3.26 3.09
N THR A 31 -3.43 -3.09 4.21
CA THR A 31 -2.49 -1.96 4.39
C THR A 31 -1.36 -1.93 3.36
N GLY A 32 -1.07 -3.06 2.70
CA GLY A 32 -0.03 -3.19 1.68
C GLY A 32 -0.18 -2.27 0.46
N ILE A 33 -1.37 -1.69 0.25
CA ILE A 33 -1.53 -0.66 -0.79
C ILE A 33 -0.80 0.63 -0.41
N ALA A 34 -0.69 0.97 0.88
CA ALA A 34 -0.15 2.25 1.32
C ALA A 34 1.38 2.32 1.24
N ASP A 35 2.08 1.18 1.25
CA ASP A 35 3.54 1.07 1.20
C ASP A 35 4.06 0.46 -0.12
N ASP A 36 3.18 0.23 -1.09
CA ASP A 36 3.56 -0.17 -2.44
C ASP A 36 4.51 0.86 -3.09
N LYS A 37 5.44 0.36 -3.92
CA LYS A 37 6.46 1.20 -4.55
C LYS A 37 5.88 2.23 -5.52
N ALA A 38 4.78 1.91 -6.20
CA ALA A 38 4.10 2.88 -7.05
C ALA A 38 3.45 3.97 -6.18
N ILE A 39 2.80 3.60 -5.07
CA ILE A 39 2.16 4.57 -4.16
C ILE A 39 3.18 5.47 -3.46
N TYR A 40 4.37 4.96 -3.13
CA TYR A 40 5.46 5.75 -2.56
C TYR A 40 5.74 7.03 -3.35
N SER A 41 5.72 6.97 -4.69
CA SER A 41 6.00 8.13 -5.54
C SER A 41 4.99 9.29 -5.43
N TYR A 42 3.83 9.06 -4.79
CA TYR A 42 2.78 10.07 -4.54
C TYR A 42 2.74 10.54 -3.07
N MET A 43 3.67 10.10 -2.22
CA MET A 43 3.62 10.37 -0.78
C MET A 43 3.58 11.88 -0.44
N PRO A 44 4.37 12.76 -1.10
CA PRO A 44 4.29 14.19 -0.83
C PRO A 44 2.88 14.77 -1.08
N GLU A 45 2.25 14.39 -2.19
CA GLU A 45 0.91 14.83 -2.59
C GLU A 45 -0.16 14.25 -1.65
N ILE A 46 -0.01 12.99 -1.24
CA ILE A 46 -0.89 12.35 -0.26
C ILE A 46 -0.84 13.12 1.08
N VAL A 47 0.36 13.44 1.58
CA VAL A 47 0.52 14.19 2.83
C VAL A 47 -0.13 15.56 2.72
N GLU A 48 0.10 16.28 1.61
CA GLU A 48 -0.49 17.60 1.40
C GLU A 48 -2.02 17.55 1.27
N PHE A 49 -2.56 16.59 0.54
CA PHE A 49 -4.00 16.39 0.39
C PHE A 49 -4.72 16.15 1.72
N TYR A 50 -4.20 15.24 2.56
CA TYR A 50 -4.87 14.88 3.81
C TYR A 50 -4.59 15.84 4.96
N THR A 51 -3.46 16.56 4.96
CA THR A 51 -3.07 17.41 6.10
C THR A 51 -3.13 18.91 5.81
N GLY A 52 -3.30 19.30 4.54
CA GLY A 52 -3.23 20.70 4.10
C GLY A 52 -1.83 21.32 4.23
N ARG A 53 -0.79 20.52 4.47
CA ARG A 53 0.58 20.97 4.69
C ARG A 53 1.53 20.18 3.80
N LYS A 54 2.55 20.86 3.27
CA LYS A 54 3.63 20.20 2.53
C LYS A 54 4.33 19.17 3.40
N ALA A 55 4.75 18.06 2.78
CA ALA A 55 5.54 17.04 3.45
C ALA A 55 6.85 17.64 4.02
N ILE A 56 7.09 17.39 5.31
CA ILE A 56 8.29 17.86 6.01
C ILE A 56 9.51 17.02 5.59
N LEU A 57 9.31 15.71 5.48
CA LEU A 57 10.31 14.80 4.97
C LEU A 57 10.15 14.69 3.45
N GLY A 58 11.23 14.98 2.73
CA GLY A 58 11.26 14.83 1.28
C GLY A 58 11.33 13.35 0.89
N ASN A 59 10.60 13.00 -0.17
CA ASN A 59 10.76 11.71 -0.82
C ASN A 59 12.01 11.68 -1.70
N ILE A 60 12.59 10.50 -1.85
CA ILE A 60 13.60 10.26 -2.87
C ILE A 60 12.88 10.19 -4.23
N PRO A 61 13.36 10.92 -5.25
CA PRO A 61 12.81 10.83 -6.60
C PRO A 61 12.74 9.37 -7.06
N THR A 62 11.55 8.93 -7.45
CA THR A 62 11.29 7.55 -7.86
C THR A 62 10.56 7.56 -9.19
N TRP A 63 11.18 6.97 -10.20
CA TRP A 63 10.68 6.95 -11.57
C TRP A 63 9.71 5.78 -11.75
N ARG A 64 8.48 6.08 -12.17
CA ARG A 64 7.48 5.05 -12.45
C ARG A 64 7.67 4.53 -13.87
N CYS A 65 8.39 3.43 -14.03
CA CYS A 65 8.67 2.83 -15.35
C CYS A 65 7.43 2.32 -16.12
N SER A 66 6.23 2.39 -15.54
CA SER A 66 4.97 2.26 -16.28
C SER A 66 4.66 3.46 -17.17
N GLU A 67 5.26 4.62 -16.87
CA GLU A 67 5.18 5.84 -17.68
C GLU A 67 6.32 5.83 -18.71
N PRO A 68 6.03 6.03 -20.02
CA PRO A 68 7.05 5.92 -21.08
C PRO A 68 8.26 6.83 -20.89
N ASP A 69 8.06 8.07 -20.45
CA ASP A 69 9.14 9.04 -20.28
C ASP A 69 10.05 8.68 -19.10
N SER A 70 9.46 8.26 -17.99
CA SER A 70 10.18 7.74 -16.81
C SER A 70 10.99 6.49 -17.16
N LEU A 71 10.42 5.55 -17.92
CA LEU A 71 11.13 4.35 -18.37
C LEU A 71 12.31 4.70 -19.27
N LYS A 72 12.09 5.61 -20.24
CA LYS A 72 13.15 6.07 -21.14
C LYS A 72 14.32 6.66 -20.36
N TYR A 73 14.05 7.55 -19.40
CA TYR A 73 15.09 8.15 -18.55
C TYR A 73 15.92 7.11 -17.79
N VAL A 74 15.29 6.04 -17.28
CA VAL A 74 15.98 4.99 -16.52
C VAL A 74 16.85 4.08 -17.40
N LEU A 75 16.53 3.94 -18.69
CA LEU A 75 17.26 3.08 -19.62
C LEU A 75 18.45 3.78 -20.32
N GLU A 76 18.57 5.09 -20.20
CA GLU A 76 19.71 5.90 -20.71
C GLU A 76 20.87 5.96 -19.72
#